data_AF-A0A971CBF1-F1
#
_entry.id   AF-A0A971CBF1-F1
#
_cell.length_a   1.000
_cell.length_b   1.000
_cell.length_c   1.000
_cell.angle_alpha   90.00
_cell.angle_beta   90.00
_cell.angle_gamma   90.00
#
_symmetry.space_group_name_H-M   'P 1'
#
loop_
_entity.id
_entity.type
_entity.pdbx_description
1 polymer ?
#
loop_
_entity_poly.entity_id
_entity_poly.type
_entity_poly.pdbx_seq_one_letter_code
_entity_poly.pdbx_strand_id
1 'polypeptide(L)'
;MGLNIKNQRVHDLAREAARVTGKSQTAAIEEALTHLLREHQVDPQERDVARTVDLVRAIALEYSQDPGLEDRAVRRVEDLYDETGLPR
;
A
#
# COMPACT_ATOMS: atom_id res chain seq x y z
N MET A 1 14.13 -3.74 9.24
CA MET A 1 13.42 -4.52 10.28
C MET A 1 13.91 -5.96 10.22
N GLY A 2 14.04 -6.64 11.37
CA GLY A 2 14.57 -8.02 11.42
C GLY A 2 13.46 -9.06 11.57
N LEU A 3 13.51 -10.12 10.77
CA LEU A 3 12.60 -11.28 10.87
C LEU A 3 13.16 -12.25 11.91
N ASN A 4 12.38 -12.61 12.93
CA ASN A 4 12.76 -13.62 13.92
C ASN A 4 12.09 -14.96 13.58
N ILE A 5 12.88 -15.96 13.22
CA ILE A 5 12.41 -17.32 12.92
C ILE A 5 12.82 -18.24 14.07
N LYS A 6 11.85 -18.69 14.87
CA LYS A 6 12.09 -19.59 16.01
C LYS A 6 12.24 -21.07 15.62
N ASN A 7 11.94 -21.41 14.38
CA ASN A 7 12.05 -22.78 13.89
C ASN A 7 13.48 -23.08 13.42
N GLN A 8 14.16 -24.01 14.09
CA GLN A 8 15.55 -24.37 13.80
C GLN A 8 15.76 -24.83 12.36
N ARG A 9 14.86 -25.68 11.84
CA ARG A 9 14.95 -26.20 10.47
C ARG A 9 14.90 -25.09 9.43
N VAL A 10 14.07 -24.07 9.65
CA VAL A 10 13.96 -22.93 8.73
C VAL A 10 15.23 -22.07 8.79
N HIS A 11 15.82 -21.91 9.97
CA HIS A 11 17.09 -21.21 10.12
C HIS A 11 18.23 -21.93 9.38
N ASP A 12 18.28 -23.27 9.44
CA ASP A 12 19.27 -24.07 8.73
C ASP A 12 19.09 -23.97 7.21
N LEU A 13 17.84 -24.02 6.73
CA LEU A 13 17.51 -23.80 5.31
C LEU A 13 17.93 -22.39 4.84
N ALA A 14 17.68 -21.35 5.63
CA ALA A 14 18.08 -19.99 5.30
C ALA A 14 19.60 -19.83 5.22
N ARG A 15 20.33 -20.48 6.15
CA ARG A 15 21.80 -20.51 6.14
C ARG A 15 22.34 -21.20 4.88
N GLU A 16 21.75 -22.34 4.52
CA GLU A 16 22.16 -23.08 3.34
C GLU A 16 21.84 -22.34 2.04
N ALA A 17 20.65 -21.74 1.95
CA ALA A 17 20.25 -20.92 0.82
C ALA A 17 21.20 -19.72 0.63
N ALA A 18 21.56 -19.04 1.72
CA ALA A 18 22.57 -17.97 1.69
C ALA A 18 23.93 -18.46 1.19
N ARG A 19 24.38 -19.63 1.67
CA ARG A 19 25.66 -20.23 1.27
C ARG A 19 25.72 -20.56 -0.23
N VAL A 20 24.65 -21.16 -0.76
CA VAL A 20 24.58 -21.57 -2.17
C VAL A 20 24.41 -20.37 -3.11
N THR A 21 23.67 -19.33 -2.68
CA THR A 21 23.39 -18.15 -3.51
C THR A 21 24.42 -17.03 -3.38
N GLY A 22 25.30 -17.09 -2.37
CA GLY A 22 26.23 -16.00 -2.03
C GLY A 22 25.56 -14.74 -1.47
N LYS A 23 24.29 -14.84 -1.07
CA LYS A 23 23.48 -13.72 -0.55
C LYS A 23 23.46 -13.71 0.98
N SER A 24 22.98 -12.61 1.56
CA SER A 24 22.59 -12.62 2.97
C SER A 24 21.41 -13.58 3.19
N GLN A 25 21.25 -14.12 4.40
CA GLN A 25 20.09 -14.96 4.73
C GLN A 25 18.76 -14.26 4.43
N THR A 26 18.67 -12.96 4.74
CA THR A 26 17.47 -12.16 4.45
C THR A 26 17.19 -12.10 2.95
N ALA A 27 18.21 -11.81 2.12
CA ALA A 27 18.03 -11.71 0.68
C ALA A 27 17.72 -13.07 0.03
N ALA A 28 18.29 -14.16 0.54
CA ALA A 28 17.97 -15.52 0.09
C ALA A 28 16.52 -15.91 0.45
N ILE A 29 16.05 -15.55 1.65
CA ILE A 29 14.67 -15.75 2.08
C ILE A 29 13.72 -14.91 1.21
N GLU A 30 14.04 -13.63 0.98
CA GLU A 30 13.22 -12.72 0.17
C GLU A 30 13.05 -13.25 -1.27
N GLU A 31 14.13 -13.73 -1.88
CA GLU A 31 14.08 -14.36 -3.20
C GLU A 31 13.20 -15.61 -3.20
N ALA A 32 13.39 -16.53 -2.25
CA ALA A 32 12.60 -17.74 -2.16
C ALA A 32 11.10 -17.46 -1.98
N LEU A 33 10.75 -16.49 -1.12
CA LEU A 33 9.37 -16.07 -0.92
C LEU A 33 8.78 -15.40 -2.17
N THR A 34 9.56 -14.59 -2.88
CA THR A 34 9.14 -13.96 -4.13
C THR A 34 8.84 -15.01 -5.19
N HIS A 35 9.69 -16.02 -5.35
CA HIS A 35 9.45 -17.15 -6.25
C HIS A 35 8.20 -17.93 -5.87
N LEU A 36 8.02 -18.26 -4.58
CA LEU A 36 6.83 -18.97 -4.09
C LEU A 36 5.54 -18.19 -4.37
N LEU A 37 5.52 -16.88 -4.12
CA LEU A 37 4.34 -16.05 -4.37
C LEU A 37 4.02 -15.97 -5.87
N ARG A 38 5.05 -15.84 -6.71
CA ARG A 38 4.89 -15.87 -8.17
C ARG A 38 4.33 -17.19 -8.67
N GLU A 39 4.79 -18.32 -8.14
CA GLU A 39 4.25 -19.66 -8.48
C GLU A 39 2.76 -19.78 -8.16
N HIS A 40 2.31 -19.12 -7.09
CA HIS A 40 0.90 -19.08 -6.70
C HIS A 40 0.08 -18.00 -7.43
N GLN A 41 0.62 -17.35 -8.48
CA GLN A 41 -0.01 -16.22 -9.18
C GLN A 41 -0.45 -15.11 -8.22
N VAL A 42 0.28 -14.99 -7.11
CA VAL A 42 0.13 -13.88 -6.17
C VAL A 42 1.23 -12.90 -6.52
N ASP A 43 0.91 -11.89 -7.31
CA ASP A 43 1.79 -10.74 -7.43
C ASP A 43 1.56 -9.81 -6.22
N PRO A 44 2.55 -9.62 -5.33
CA PRO A 44 2.44 -8.69 -4.22
C PRO A 44 2.14 -7.27 -4.70
N GLN A 45 2.67 -6.86 -5.86
CA GLN A 45 2.39 -5.55 -6.44
C GLN A 45 0.94 -5.46 -6.91
N GLU A 46 0.40 -6.49 -7.56
CA GLU A 46 -1.00 -6.48 -7.98
C GLU A 46 -1.95 -6.44 -6.77
N ARG A 47 -1.63 -7.13 -5.67
CA ARG A 47 -2.42 -7.05 -4.43
C ARG A 47 -2.40 -5.65 -3.83
N ASP A 48 -1.24 -4.99 -3.80
CA ASP A 48 -1.14 -3.62 -3.28
C ASP A 48 -1.83 -2.61 -4.20
N VAL A 49 -1.76 -2.79 -5.52
CA VAL A 49 -2.48 -1.97 -6.50
C VAL A 49 -3.99 -2.16 -6.35
N ALA A 50 -4.48 -3.40 -6.29
CA ALA A 50 -5.90 -3.69 -6.12
C ALA A 50 -6.45 -3.05 -4.84
N ARG A 51 -5.74 -3.21 -3.70
CA ARG A 51 -6.11 -2.58 -2.43
C ARG A 51 -6.14 -1.05 -2.52
N THR A 52 -5.19 -0.44 -3.22
CA THR A 52 -5.15 1.01 -3.43
C THR A 52 -6.34 1.46 -4.28
N VAL A 53 -6.63 0.75 -5.37
CA VAL A 53 -7.76 1.05 -6.25
C VAL A 53 -9.08 0.93 -5.50
N ASP A 54 -9.25 -0.11 -4.69
CA ASP A 54 -10.45 -0.31 -3.87
C ASP A 54 -10.64 0.82 -2.86
N LEU A 55 -9.55 1.25 -2.20
CA LEU A 55 -9.57 2.39 -1.28
C LEU A 55 -9.98 3.68 -2.00
N VAL A 56 -9.39 3.98 -3.16
CA VAL A 56 -9.73 5.17 -3.95
C VAL A 56 -11.19 5.12 -4.41
N ARG A 57 -11.68 3.96 -4.85
CA ARG A 57 -13.09 3.78 -5.22
C ARG A 57 -14.04 4.01 -4.05
N ALA A 58 -13.69 3.52 -2.86
CA ALA A 58 -14.48 3.73 -1.66
C ALA A 58 -14.59 5.21 -1.30
N ILE A 59 -13.46 5.94 -1.29
CA ILE A 59 -13.42 7.39 -1.03
C ILE A 59 -14.23 8.16 -2.08
N ALA A 60 -14.05 7.84 -3.36
CA ALA A 60 -14.78 8.50 -4.44
C ALA A 60 -16.30 8.28 -4.35
N LEU A 61 -16.71 7.07 -3.96
CA LEU A 61 -18.13 6.74 -3.76
C LEU A 61 -18.70 7.52 -2.57
N GLU A 62 -18.00 7.53 -1.44
CA GLU A 62 -18.39 8.29 -0.24
C GLU A 62 -18.52 9.78 -0.56
N TYR A 63 -17.52 10.37 -1.22
CA TYR A 63 -17.55 11.76 -1.65
C TYR A 63 -18.69 12.06 -2.64
N SER A 64 -18.98 11.14 -3.57
CA SER A 64 -20.07 11.32 -4.54
C SER A 64 -21.47 11.31 -3.90
N GLN A 65 -21.60 10.71 -2.72
CA GLN A 65 -22.84 10.64 -1.96
C GLN A 65 -22.92 11.70 -0.87
N ASP A 66 -21.83 12.43 -0.61
CA ASP A 66 -21.85 13.57 0.29
C ASP A 66 -22.62 14.72 -0.37
N PRO A 67 -23.79 15.13 0.17
CA PRO A 67 -24.55 16.27 -0.36
C PRO A 67 -23.75 17.59 -0.25
N GLY A 68 -22.64 17.59 0.50
CA GLY A 68 -21.84 18.76 0.78
C GLY A 68 -22.58 19.75 1.68
N LEU A 69 -21.96 20.90 1.89
CA LEU A 69 -22.61 22.06 2.48
C LEU A 69 -23.15 22.91 1.32
N GLU A 70 -24.45 22.86 1.05
CA GLU A 70 -25.07 23.60 -0.07
C GLU A 70 -24.70 25.10 -0.07
N ASP A 71 -24.59 25.71 1.11
CA ASP A 71 -24.21 27.12 1.33
C ASP A 71 -22.70 27.41 1.20
N ARG A 72 -21.85 26.39 0.99
CA ARG A 72 -20.40 26.53 0.79
C ARG A 72 -19.93 25.96 -0.54
N ALA A 73 -20.83 25.72 -1.48
CA ALA A 73 -20.45 25.29 -2.82
C ALA A 73 -19.66 26.41 -3.52
N VAL A 74 -18.34 26.29 -3.55
CA VAL A 74 -17.46 27.19 -4.29
C VAL A 74 -17.63 26.93 -5.78
N ARG A 75 -18.33 27.82 -6.48
CA ARG A 75 -18.57 27.77 -7.92
C ARG A 75 -17.67 28.75 -8.66
N ARG A 76 -17.22 29.81 -7.98
CA ARG A 76 -16.33 30.86 -8.48
C ARG A 76 -15.37 31.32 -7.41
N VAL A 77 -14.34 32.05 -7.81
CA VAL A 77 -13.30 32.57 -6.88
C VAL A 77 -13.91 33.51 -5.85
N GLU A 78 -14.96 34.25 -6.21
CA GLU A 78 -15.65 35.20 -5.34
C GLU A 78 -16.34 34.52 -4.16
N ASP A 79 -16.71 33.24 -4.27
CA ASP A 79 -17.34 32.47 -3.20
C ASP A 79 -16.37 32.18 -2.04
N LEU A 80 -15.06 32.37 -2.26
CA LEU A 80 -14.00 32.17 -1.26
C LEU A 80 -13.85 33.36 -0.30
N TYR A 81 -14.43 34.51 -0.65
CA TYR A 81 -14.27 35.75 0.10
C TYR A 81 -15.61 36.28 0.61
N ASP A 82 -15.61 36.92 1.77
CA ASP A 82 -16.76 37.65 2.27
C ASP A 82 -16.92 39.01 1.55
N GLU A 83 -17.99 39.71 1.89
CA GLU A 83 -18.32 41.02 1.31
C GLU A 83 -17.34 42.14 1.69
N THR A 84 -16.40 41.88 2.61
CA THR A 84 -15.28 42.77 2.94
C THR A 84 -13.96 42.35 2.25
N GLY A 85 -13.98 41.25 1.48
CA GLY A 85 -12.82 40.71 0.77
C GLY A 85 -11.92 39.81 1.62
N LEU A 86 -12.36 39.39 2.81
CA LEU A 86 -11.62 38.46 3.65
C LEU A 86 -11.98 37.00 3.34
N PRO A 87 -11.06 36.04 3.47
CA PRO A 87 -11.38 34.63 3.31
C PRO A 87 -12.48 34.17 4.30
N ARG A 88 -13.47 33.44 3.79
CA ARG A 88 -14.53 32.81 4.60
C ARG A 88 -14.07 31.56 5.36
#